data_AF-A0A8S3JFW2-F1
#
_entry.id   AF-A0A8S3JFW2-F1
#
_cell.length_a   1.000
_cell.length_b   1.000
_cell.length_c   1.000
_cell.angle_alpha   90.00
_cell.angle_beta   90.00
_cell.angle_gamma   90.00
#
_symmetry.space_group_name_H-M   'P 1'
#
loop_
_entity.id
_entity.type
_entity.pdbx_description
1 polymer ?
#
loop_
_entity_poly.entity_id
_entity_poly.type
_entity_poly.pdbx_seq_one_letter_code
_entity_poly.pdbx_strand_id
1 'polypeptide(L)'
;MNEPSSFVDGSIDGCTDNSLDNPPFVPHVHGDALSAKTLCPSAQHNLSSHYNLHSMYGYFEAQATNQALKTIRKKRPFVLSRSTFAGSGQFTAHWTGDNQATFDDMYFSIPAIINFNMFGITHVGADICGFLLDTTEELCTRWMQLGAFYP
;
A
#
# COMPACT_ATOMS: atom_id res chain seq x y z
N MET A 1 2.24 -5.57 3.08
CA MET A 1 1.40 -6.68 2.58
C MET A 1 -0.05 -6.53 3.04
N ASN A 2 -0.53 -5.31 3.18
CA ASN A 2 -1.78 -5.00 3.86
C ASN A 2 -2.85 -4.39 2.93
N GLU A 3 -2.76 -4.77 1.67
CA GLU A 3 -3.80 -4.53 0.68
C GLU A 3 -5.15 -5.18 1.07
N PRO A 4 -5.26 -6.41 1.61
CA PRO A 4 -4.27 -7.43 2.02
C PRO A 4 -3.78 -8.31 0.88
N SER A 5 -2.47 -8.54 0.80
CA SER A 5 -1.90 -9.34 -0.28
C SER A 5 -1.98 -10.85 0.00
N SER A 6 -2.33 -11.62 -1.02
CA SER A 6 -2.31 -13.08 -1.04
C SER A 6 -1.55 -13.60 -2.25
N PHE A 7 -0.84 -14.72 -2.10
CA PHE A 7 -0.18 -15.41 -3.22
C PHE A 7 -1.11 -16.36 -3.98
N VAL A 8 -2.27 -16.66 -3.40
CA VAL A 8 -3.36 -17.40 -4.03
C VAL A 8 -4.54 -16.46 -4.19
N ASP A 9 -5.17 -16.44 -5.36
CA ASP A 9 -6.32 -15.58 -5.62
C ASP A 9 -7.53 -16.07 -4.81
N GLY A 10 -8.04 -15.22 -3.93
CA GLY A 10 -9.14 -15.56 -3.04
C GLY A 10 -8.73 -16.36 -1.81
N SER A 11 -8.80 -17.69 -1.93
CA SER A 11 -8.49 -18.62 -0.84
C SER A 11 -7.92 -19.93 -1.38
N ILE A 12 -7.42 -20.80 -0.50
CA ILE A 12 -6.93 -22.14 -0.90
C ILE A 12 -8.03 -23.01 -1.53
N ASP A 13 -9.29 -22.75 -1.20
CA ASP A 13 -10.46 -23.47 -1.73
C ASP A 13 -11.17 -22.69 -2.86
N GLY A 14 -10.57 -21.58 -3.31
CA GLY A 14 -11.18 -20.63 -4.25
C GLY A 14 -12.20 -19.70 -3.59
N CYS A 15 -13.01 -19.04 -4.42
CA CYS A 15 -14.12 -18.18 -3.97
C CYS A 15 -15.47 -18.78 -4.37
N THR A 16 -16.51 -18.34 -3.67
CA THR A 16 -17.88 -18.77 -3.97
C THR A 16 -18.42 -18.09 -5.23
N ASP A 17 -19.35 -18.74 -5.92
CA ASP A 17 -20.03 -18.13 -7.07
C ASP A 17 -21.24 -17.30 -6.61
N ASN A 18 -20.99 -16.04 -6.24
CA ASN A 18 -22.02 -15.09 -5.83
C ASN A 18 -21.77 -13.70 -6.43
N SER A 19 -22.72 -12.78 -6.23
CA SER A 19 -22.66 -11.44 -6.82
C SER A 19 -21.59 -10.50 -6.24
N LEU A 20 -20.96 -10.84 -5.12
CA LEU A 20 -19.81 -10.09 -4.58
C LEU A 20 -18.51 -10.58 -5.20
N ASP A 21 -18.35 -11.91 -5.32
CA ASP A 21 -17.16 -12.52 -5.91
C ASP A 21 -17.15 -12.36 -7.44
N ASN A 22 -18.33 -12.39 -8.07
CA ASN A 22 -18.57 -12.21 -9.51
C ASN A 22 -19.62 -11.09 -9.75
N PRO A 23 -19.27 -9.81 -9.55
CA PRO A 23 -20.21 -8.72 -9.73
C PRO A 23 -20.54 -8.48 -11.21
N PRO A 24 -21.71 -7.89 -11.51
CA PRO A 24 -22.12 -7.63 -12.90
C PRO A 24 -21.22 -6.63 -13.65
N PHE A 25 -20.42 -5.86 -12.91
CA PHE A 25 -19.40 -4.97 -13.44
C PHE A 25 -18.12 -5.11 -12.62
N VAL A 26 -17.02 -5.44 -13.28
CA VAL A 26 -15.68 -5.50 -12.70
C VAL A 26 -14.88 -4.32 -13.29
N PRO A 27 -14.38 -3.38 -12.46
CA PRO A 27 -13.46 -2.35 -12.94
C PRO A 27 -12.20 -2.96 -13.56
N HIS A 28 -11.47 -2.21 -14.37
CA HIS A 28 -10.21 -2.70 -14.93
C HIS A 28 -9.12 -2.77 -13.86
N VAL A 29 -9.07 -3.91 -13.16
CA VAL A 29 -8.12 -4.24 -12.10
C VAL A 29 -7.12 -5.28 -12.60
N HIS A 30 -5.98 -5.37 -11.94
CA HIS A 30 -5.00 -6.42 -12.24
C HIS A 30 -5.63 -7.82 -12.12
N GLY A 31 -5.43 -8.68 -13.12
CA GLY A 31 -5.98 -10.04 -13.13
C GLY A 31 -7.47 -10.14 -13.45
N ASP A 32 -8.13 -9.03 -13.80
CA ASP A 32 -9.55 -8.96 -14.22
C ASP A 32 -10.57 -9.57 -13.22
N ALA A 33 -10.16 -9.75 -11.95
CA ALA A 33 -10.98 -10.29 -10.88
C ALA A 33 -10.70 -9.56 -9.56
N LEU A 34 -11.74 -9.30 -8.76
CA LEU A 34 -11.59 -8.61 -7.47
C LEU A 34 -10.82 -9.43 -6.42
N SER A 35 -10.72 -10.74 -6.60
CA SER A 35 -9.95 -11.65 -5.73
C SER A 35 -8.47 -11.78 -6.14
N ALA A 36 -8.06 -11.20 -7.27
CA ALA A 36 -6.69 -11.31 -7.77
C ALA A 36 -5.70 -10.72 -6.75
N LYS A 37 -4.72 -11.53 -6.33
CA LYS A 37 -3.71 -11.18 -5.32
C LYS A 37 -4.25 -10.75 -3.95
N THR A 38 -5.50 -11.08 -3.63
CA THR A 38 -6.16 -10.74 -2.35
C THR A 38 -7.13 -11.85 -1.91
N LEU A 39 -7.91 -11.60 -0.87
CA LEU A 39 -8.95 -12.48 -0.35
C LEU A 39 -10.24 -12.46 -1.21
N CYS A 40 -11.13 -13.43 -1.00
CA CYS A 40 -12.44 -13.42 -1.65
C CYS A 40 -13.26 -12.18 -1.24
N PRO A 41 -13.88 -11.46 -2.19
CA PRO A 41 -14.75 -10.32 -1.89
C PRO A 41 -15.90 -10.64 -0.91
N SER A 42 -16.44 -11.86 -0.94
CA SER A 42 -17.50 -12.30 -0.02
C SER A 42 -17.03 -12.59 1.41
N ALA A 43 -15.72 -12.61 1.67
CA ALA A 43 -15.17 -12.85 3.02
C ALA A 43 -15.71 -11.84 4.04
N GLN A 44 -16.04 -12.31 5.24
CA GLN A 44 -16.71 -11.48 6.25
C GLN A 44 -15.71 -10.82 7.20
N HIS A 45 -15.85 -9.50 7.37
CA HIS A 45 -15.19 -8.74 8.44
C HIS A 45 -16.24 -8.27 9.44
N ASN A 46 -15.79 -7.74 10.58
CA ASN A 46 -16.70 -7.32 11.66
C ASN A 46 -17.73 -6.24 11.23
N LEU A 47 -17.38 -5.35 10.30
CA LEU A 47 -18.25 -4.25 9.87
C LEU A 47 -19.04 -4.54 8.59
N SER A 48 -18.48 -5.35 7.67
CA SER A 48 -19.07 -5.66 6.38
C SER A 48 -18.28 -6.77 5.67
N SER A 49 -18.68 -7.11 4.44
CA SER A 49 -17.90 -7.98 3.56
C SER A 49 -16.60 -7.32 3.11
N HIS A 50 -15.64 -8.15 2.65
CA HIS A 50 -14.37 -7.70 2.11
C HIS A 50 -14.59 -6.85 0.86
N TYR A 51 -15.61 -7.16 0.05
CA TYR A 51 -16.03 -6.36 -1.11
C TYR A 51 -16.18 -4.86 -0.77
N ASN A 52 -16.76 -4.55 0.39
CA ASN A 52 -16.95 -3.16 0.82
C ASN A 52 -15.72 -2.57 1.53
N LEU A 53 -14.90 -3.40 2.15
CA LEU A 53 -13.85 -2.96 3.08
C LEU A 53 -12.42 -3.19 2.59
N HIS A 54 -12.23 -3.82 1.42
CA HIS A 54 -10.93 -4.19 0.87
C HIS A 54 -9.94 -3.03 0.92
N SER A 55 -10.29 -1.89 0.31
CA SER A 55 -9.42 -0.72 0.25
C SER A 55 -9.22 0.00 1.59
N MET A 56 -9.91 -0.41 2.66
CA MET A 56 -9.72 0.11 4.02
C MET A 56 -8.88 -0.81 4.91
N TYR A 57 -8.44 -1.96 4.42
CA TYR A 57 -7.70 -2.94 5.23
C TYR A 57 -6.44 -2.32 5.84
N GLY A 58 -5.56 -1.75 5.00
CA GLY A 58 -4.35 -1.07 5.46
C GLY A 58 -4.62 0.15 6.34
N TYR A 59 -5.73 0.85 6.13
CA TYR A 59 -6.15 1.96 6.99
C TYR A 59 -6.47 1.48 8.42
N PHE A 60 -7.28 0.43 8.55
CA PHE A 60 -7.64 -0.11 9.87
C PHE A 60 -6.44 -0.73 10.58
N GLU A 61 -5.56 -1.42 9.85
CA GLU A 61 -4.32 -1.96 10.42
C GLU A 61 -3.40 -0.83 10.92
N ALA A 62 -3.22 0.24 10.13
CA ALA A 62 -2.41 1.39 10.52
C ALA A 62 -3.00 2.09 11.76
N GLN A 63 -4.33 2.24 11.83
CA GLN A 63 -5.02 2.82 12.98
C GLN A 63 -4.81 1.98 14.24
N ALA A 64 -5.02 0.66 14.15
CA ALA A 64 -4.83 -0.27 15.27
C ALA A 64 -3.37 -0.28 15.75
N THR A 65 -2.41 -0.35 14.82
CA THR A 65 -0.97 -0.33 15.13
C THR A 65 -0.54 0.98 15.79
N ASN A 66 -1.02 2.12 15.29
CA ASN A 66 -0.72 3.42 15.88
C ASN A 66 -1.23 3.51 17.33
N GLN A 67 -2.47 3.06 17.59
CA GLN A 67 -3.05 3.03 18.94
C GLN A 67 -2.28 2.09 19.88
N ALA A 68 -1.93 0.89 19.41
CA ALA A 68 -1.16 -0.07 20.20
C ALA A 68 0.21 0.50 20.60
N LEU A 69 0.93 1.14 19.66
CA LEU A 69 2.24 1.74 19.94
C LEU A 69 2.15 2.93 20.91
N LYS A 70 1.08 3.75 20.84
CA LYS A 70 0.84 4.81 21.83
C LYS A 70 0.74 4.23 23.24
N THR A 71 0.03 3.11 23.40
CA THR A 71 -0.14 2.45 24.70
C THR A 71 1.16 1.80 25.19
N ILE A 72 1.88 1.09 24.32
CA ILE A 72 3.09 0.32 24.68
C ILE A 72 4.31 1.23 24.92
N ARG A 73 4.46 2.30 24.13
CA ARG A 73 5.65 3.16 24.14
C ARG A 73 5.41 4.50 24.83
N LYS A 74 4.16 4.94 24.97
CA LYS A 74 3.79 6.24 25.56
C LYS A 74 4.54 7.41 24.91
N LYS A 75 4.78 7.30 23.61
CA LYS A 75 5.49 8.26 22.75
C LYS A 75 4.78 8.36 21.40
N ARG A 76 5.19 9.32 20.58
CA ARG A 76 4.74 9.41 19.18
C ARG A 76 5.12 8.10 18.45
N PRO A 77 4.16 7.36 17.87
CA PRO A 77 4.46 6.19 17.07
C PRO A 77 5.13 6.57 15.75
N PHE A 78 5.99 5.69 15.27
CA PHE A 78 6.37 5.62 13.87
C PHE A 78 5.76 4.33 13.30
N VAL A 79 4.91 4.47 12.30
CA VAL A 79 4.28 3.36 11.57
C VAL A 79 4.51 3.66 10.10
N LEU A 80 4.98 2.67 9.35
CA LEU A 80 5.18 2.76 7.91
C LEU A 80 4.27 1.73 7.25
N SER A 81 3.37 2.17 6.37
CA SER A 81 2.35 1.32 5.73
C SER A 81 2.44 1.36 4.22
N ARG A 82 2.19 0.22 3.58
CA ARG A 82 2.15 0.10 2.12
C ARG A 82 0.78 0.51 1.59
N SER A 83 -0.29 -0.19 2.00
CA SER A 83 -1.66 0.17 1.64
C SER A 83 -2.17 1.34 2.49
N THR A 84 -2.91 2.25 1.86
CA THR A 84 -3.47 3.45 2.50
C THR A 84 -4.85 3.79 1.93
N PHE A 85 -5.64 4.54 2.70
CA PHE A 85 -6.90 5.13 2.27
C PHE A 85 -6.95 6.61 2.68
N ALA A 86 -7.98 7.35 2.27
CA ALA A 86 -8.16 8.74 2.69
C ALA A 86 -8.12 8.88 4.22
N GLY A 87 -7.26 9.77 4.72
CA GLY A 87 -7.05 10.00 6.15
C GLY A 87 -5.95 9.14 6.80
N SER A 88 -5.32 8.20 6.09
CA SER A 88 -4.23 7.36 6.62
C SER A 88 -3.06 8.16 7.22
N GLY A 89 -2.78 9.38 6.72
CA GLY A 89 -1.71 10.24 7.22
C GLY A 89 -1.85 10.65 8.69
N GLN A 90 -3.04 10.50 9.30
CA GLN A 90 -3.24 10.67 10.73
C GLN A 90 -2.53 9.58 11.56
N PHE A 91 -2.30 8.40 10.98
CA PHE A 91 -1.85 7.21 11.70
C PHE A 91 -0.49 6.67 11.24
N THR A 92 -0.11 6.89 9.97
CA THR A 92 1.06 6.24 9.38
C THR A 92 1.79 7.13 8.38
N ALA A 93 3.09 6.84 8.21
CA ALA A 93 3.89 7.19 7.05
C ALA A 93 3.63 6.20 5.91
N HIS A 94 4.06 6.54 4.70
CA HIS A 94 3.95 5.69 3.51
C HIS A 94 5.28 5.60 2.76
N TRP A 95 5.52 4.50 2.05
CA TRP A 95 6.54 4.47 1.01
C TRP A 95 5.92 3.90 -0.25
N THR A 96 6.38 4.35 -1.42
CA THR A 96 5.73 4.07 -2.70
C THR A 96 5.76 2.61 -3.15
N GLY A 97 6.30 1.71 -2.34
CA GLY A 97 6.37 0.28 -2.62
C GLY A 97 7.54 -0.10 -3.52
N ASP A 98 7.40 -1.29 -4.11
CA ASP A 98 8.45 -2.08 -4.76
C ASP A 98 8.88 -1.48 -6.12
N ASN A 99 9.55 -0.32 -6.09
CA ASN A 99 10.11 0.34 -7.28
C ASN A 99 11.34 -0.40 -7.82
N GLN A 100 11.73 -0.10 -9.06
CA GLN A 100 12.91 -0.66 -9.72
C GLN A 100 14.09 0.30 -9.70
N ALA A 101 15.31 -0.25 -9.75
CA ALA A 101 16.55 0.50 -9.92
C ALA A 101 16.70 1.02 -11.36
N THR A 102 15.82 1.93 -11.77
CA THR A 102 15.84 2.62 -13.07
C THR A 102 15.75 4.13 -12.91
N PHE A 103 16.22 4.88 -13.91
CA PHE A 103 16.04 6.34 -13.93
C PHE A 103 14.56 6.75 -14.05
N ASP A 104 13.73 5.93 -14.68
CA ASP A 104 12.29 6.18 -14.81
C ASP A 104 11.59 6.09 -13.46
N ASP A 105 11.86 5.06 -12.66
CA ASP A 105 11.30 4.91 -11.32
C ASP A 105 11.78 6.03 -10.37
N MET A 106 13.05 6.44 -10.49
CA MET A 106 13.57 7.63 -9.79
C MET A 106 12.79 8.88 -10.21
N TYR A 107 12.52 9.08 -11.49
CA TYR A 107 11.75 10.22 -11.99
C TYR A 107 10.30 10.19 -11.48
N PHE A 108 9.62 9.04 -11.57
CA PHE A 108 8.22 8.87 -11.16
C PHE A 108 8.01 8.92 -9.64
N SER A 109 9.07 8.74 -8.83
CA SER A 109 9.01 8.98 -7.39
C SER A 109 8.61 10.41 -7.04
N ILE A 110 9.02 11.40 -7.84
CA ILE A 110 8.79 12.83 -7.58
C ILE A 110 7.28 13.16 -7.60
N PRO A 111 6.54 12.93 -8.72
CA PRO A 111 5.10 13.18 -8.73
C PRO A 111 4.34 12.30 -7.73
N ALA A 112 4.80 11.07 -7.47
CA ALA A 112 4.17 10.21 -6.45
C ALA A 112 4.23 10.86 -5.06
N ILE A 113 5.40 11.32 -4.62
CA ILE A 113 5.60 11.98 -3.33
C ILE A 113 4.81 13.29 -3.22
N ILE A 114 4.75 14.08 -4.30
CA ILE A 114 3.92 15.30 -4.34
C ILE A 114 2.43 14.96 -4.17
N ASN A 115 1.94 13.93 -4.87
CA ASN A 115 0.56 13.48 -4.76
C ASN A 115 0.23 13.03 -3.33
N PHE A 116 1.09 12.25 -2.67
CA PHE A 116 0.87 11.84 -1.28
C PHE A 116 0.85 13.00 -0.29
N ASN A 117 1.66 14.04 -0.53
CA ASN A 117 1.54 15.29 0.23
C ASN A 117 0.17 15.95 0.06
N MET A 118 -0.38 15.98 -1.17
CA MET A 118 -1.73 16.46 -1.44
C MET A 118 -2.82 15.56 -0.81
N PHE A 119 -2.56 14.26 -0.69
CA PHE A 119 -3.45 13.30 -0.01
C PHE A 119 -3.39 13.42 1.52
N GLY A 120 -2.53 14.28 2.06
CA GLY A 120 -2.35 14.47 3.51
C GLY A 120 -1.48 13.42 4.19
N ILE A 121 -0.67 12.68 3.42
CA ILE A 121 0.33 11.72 3.92
C ILE A 121 1.70 12.30 3.64
N THR A 122 2.15 13.20 4.52
CA THR A 122 3.34 14.03 4.26
C THR A 122 4.66 13.34 4.58
N HIS A 123 4.67 12.31 5.43
CA HIS A 123 5.87 11.51 5.69
C HIS A 123 5.88 10.35 4.69
N VAL A 124 6.51 10.58 3.55
CA VAL A 124 6.47 9.69 2.39
C VAL A 124 7.77 9.74 1.60
N GLY A 125 8.20 8.58 1.09
CA GLY A 125 9.38 8.47 0.24
C GLY A 125 9.28 7.27 -0.72
N ALA A 126 10.31 7.12 -1.54
CA ALA A 126 10.54 5.93 -2.36
C ALA A 126 11.83 5.24 -1.90
N ASP A 127 11.99 3.96 -2.22
CA ASP A 127 13.22 3.23 -1.91
C ASP A 127 14.37 3.79 -2.76
N ILE A 128 15.30 4.47 -2.10
CA ILE A 128 16.42 5.16 -2.73
C ILE A 128 17.34 4.11 -3.36
N CYS A 129 17.83 4.41 -4.57
CA CYS A 129 18.59 3.51 -5.44
C CYS A 129 17.78 2.35 -6.07
N GLY A 130 16.50 2.23 -5.75
CA GLY A 130 15.58 1.21 -6.25
C GLY A 130 15.55 -0.06 -5.39
N PHE A 131 14.36 -0.66 -5.23
CA PHE A 131 14.16 -1.89 -4.46
C PHE A 131 14.41 -3.16 -5.28
N LEU A 132 13.87 -3.22 -6.50
CA LEU A 132 14.06 -4.31 -7.45
C LEU A 132 15.24 -4.01 -8.40
N LEU A 133 15.84 -5.07 -8.96
CA LEU A 133 16.99 -5.02 -9.86
C LEU A 133 18.28 -4.50 -9.19
N ASP A 134 19.40 -4.67 -9.88
CA ASP A 134 20.70 -4.17 -9.44
C ASP A 134 20.88 -2.70 -9.86
N THR A 135 21.21 -1.84 -8.90
CA THR A 135 21.48 -0.42 -9.15
C THR A 135 22.88 -0.21 -9.73
N THR A 136 23.11 0.97 -10.32
CA THR A 136 24.45 1.41 -10.74
C THR A 136 24.95 2.52 -9.81
N GLU A 137 26.27 2.71 -9.75
CA GLU A 137 26.86 3.82 -8.98
C GLU A 137 26.25 5.17 -9.39
N GLU A 138 26.10 5.41 -10.69
CA GLU A 138 25.53 6.66 -11.20
C GLU A 138 24.08 6.85 -10.75
N LEU A 139 23.22 5.83 -10.95
CA LEU A 139 21.83 5.91 -10.56
C LEU A 139 21.70 6.13 -9.05
N CYS A 140 22.40 5.33 -8.24
CA CYS A 140 22.32 5.42 -6.79
C CYS A 140 22.87 6.76 -6.27
N THR A 141 23.92 7.31 -6.89
CA THR A 141 24.43 8.65 -6.55
C THR A 141 23.38 9.74 -6.81
N ARG A 142 22.70 9.69 -7.97
CA ARG A 142 21.62 10.64 -8.29
C ARG A 142 20.41 10.46 -7.39
N TRP A 143 20.05 9.22 -7.08
CA TRP A 143 18.91 8.95 -6.22
C TRP A 143 19.19 9.32 -4.77
N MET A 144 20.41 9.15 -4.25
CA MET A 144 20.80 9.64 -2.93
C MET A 144 20.70 11.16 -2.84
N GLN A 145 21.10 11.88 -3.90
CA GLN A 145 20.96 13.35 -3.96
C GLN A 145 19.48 13.77 -3.91
N LEU A 146 18.62 13.09 -4.67
CA LEU A 146 17.16 13.35 -4.67
C LEU A 146 16.51 12.96 -3.35
N GLY A 147 16.78 11.75 -2.88
CA GLY A 147 16.14 11.11 -1.74
C GLY A 147 16.48 11.77 -0.39
N ALA A 148 17.59 12.51 -0.32
CA ALA A 148 17.88 13.40 0.82
C ALA A 148 16.82 14.50 1.02
N PHE A 149 15.98 14.77 0.02
CA PHE A 149 14.87 15.73 0.08
C PHE A 149 13.50 15.05 0.19
N TYR A 150 13.44 13.72 0.33
CA TYR A 150 12.19 13.05 0.69
C TYR A 150 11.85 13.36 2.17
N PRO A 151 10.57 13.66 2.49
CA PRO A 151 10.12 13.96 3.85
C PRO A 151 10.28 12.86 4.92
#